data_AF-A0A3C0VW35-F1
#
_entry.id   AF-A0A3C0VW35-F1
#
_cell.length_a   1.000
_cell.length_b   1.000
_cell.length_c   1.000
_cell.angle_alpha   90.00
_cell.angle_beta   90.00
_cell.angle_gamma   90.00
#
_symmetry.space_group_name_H-M   'P 1'
#
loop_
_entity.id
_entity.type
_entity.pdbx_description
1 polymer ?
#
loop_
_entity_poly.entity_id
_entity_poly.type
_entity_poly.pdbx_seq_one_letter_code
_entity_poly.pdbx_strand_id
1 'polypeptide(L)'
;HRSHRPRSWLVNGLKKIKSLEFLTSPESGRTLGQAALLWLLAEKTVASTLPNIYNEEQLIEFTEDKPYLSEDELQRVEELFSENFGVEEDPCNFKGTMERETAA
;
A
#
# COMPACT_ATOMS: atom_id res chain seq x y z
N HIS A 1 -6.44 1.06 -26.87
CA HIS A 1 -5.07 1.49 -26.48
C HIS A 1 -4.81 1.58 -24.95
N ARG A 2 -5.78 1.22 -24.07
CA ARG A 2 -5.60 1.01 -22.60
C ARG A 2 -5.73 -0.46 -22.17
N SER A 3 -6.01 -1.36 -23.10
CA SER A 3 -6.62 -2.67 -22.82
C SER A 3 -5.63 -3.80 -22.51
N HIS A 4 -4.33 -3.61 -22.75
CA HIS A 4 -3.31 -4.67 -22.55
C HIS A 4 -2.48 -4.52 -21.26
N ARG A 5 -2.59 -3.39 -20.56
CA ARG A 5 -2.00 -3.15 -19.24
C ARG A 5 -2.82 -3.59 -18.00
N PRO A 6 -4.13 -3.99 -18.06
CA PRO A 6 -4.89 -4.27 -16.84
C PRO A 6 -4.39 -5.50 -16.09
N ARG A 7 -4.06 -6.58 -16.80
CA ARG A 7 -3.88 -7.88 -16.14
C ARG A 7 -2.54 -8.02 -15.44
N SER A 8 -1.43 -7.70 -16.10
CA SER A 8 -0.09 -7.78 -15.49
C SER A 8 0.05 -6.77 -14.35
N TRP A 9 -0.45 -5.55 -14.51
CA TRP A 9 -0.45 -4.55 -13.45
C TRP A 9 -1.29 -4.98 -12.24
N LEU A 10 -2.49 -5.53 -12.46
CA LEU A 10 -3.34 -6.04 -11.38
C LEU A 10 -2.68 -7.22 -10.66
N VAL A 11 -2.09 -8.16 -11.40
CA VAL A 11 -1.39 -9.31 -10.83
C VAL A 11 -0.19 -8.86 -10.01
N ASN A 12 0.60 -7.92 -10.52
CA ASN A 12 1.74 -7.37 -9.79
C ASN A 12 1.29 -6.59 -8.55
N GLY A 13 0.24 -5.76 -8.66
CA GLY A 13 -0.36 -5.07 -7.54
C GLY A 13 -0.81 -6.02 -6.43
N LEU A 14 -1.48 -7.12 -6.78
CA LEU A 14 -1.87 -8.15 -5.82
C LEU A 14 -0.65 -8.84 -5.16
N LYS A 15 0.44 -9.07 -5.90
CA LYS A 15 1.69 -9.61 -5.31
C LYS A 15 2.28 -8.64 -4.29
N LYS A 16 2.31 -7.34 -4.57
CA LYS A 16 2.78 -6.32 -3.64
C LYS A 16 1.89 -6.23 -2.39
N ILE A 17 0.57 -6.31 -2.55
CA ILE A 17 -0.36 -6.32 -1.43
C ILE A 17 -0.11 -7.53 -0.50
N LYS A 18 0.20 -8.70 -1.06
CA LYS A 18 0.53 -9.88 -0.26
C LYS A 18 1.75 -9.70 0.64
N SER A 19 2.75 -8.92 0.22
CA SER A 19 3.91 -8.67 1.09
C SER A 19 3.58 -7.81 2.31
N LEU A 20 2.38 -7.19 2.35
CA LEU A 20 1.90 -6.34 3.44
C LEU A 20 0.98 -7.08 4.43
N GLU A 21 0.79 -8.40 4.30
CA GLU A 21 -0.08 -9.20 5.18
C GLU A 21 0.31 -9.12 6.67
N PHE A 22 1.57 -8.80 6.99
CA PHE A 22 2.02 -8.61 8.36
C PHE A 22 1.32 -7.44 9.08
N LEU A 23 0.85 -6.43 8.34
CA LEU A 23 0.14 -5.27 8.89
C LEU A 23 -1.29 -5.60 9.37
N THR A 24 -1.82 -6.74 8.95
CA THR A 24 -3.20 -7.19 9.26
C THR A 24 -3.19 -8.42 10.16
N SER A 25 -2.20 -8.50 11.06
CA SER A 25 -2.09 -9.62 12.00
C SER A 25 -3.33 -9.72 12.90
N PRO A 26 -3.72 -10.92 13.36
CA PRO A 26 -4.81 -11.09 14.32
C PRO A 26 -4.62 -10.27 15.62
N GLU A 27 -3.36 -10.05 16.03
CA GLU A 27 -3.02 -9.24 17.20
C GLU A 27 -3.33 -7.76 17.00
N SER A 28 -3.04 -7.21 15.81
CA SER A 28 -3.39 -5.83 15.47
C SER A 28 -4.89 -5.64 15.26
N GLY A 29 -5.57 -6.67 14.74
CA GLY A 29 -6.98 -6.61 14.36
C GLY A 29 -7.31 -5.59 13.26
N ARG A 30 -6.29 -5.09 12.54
CA ARG A 30 -6.45 -4.10 11.47
C ARG A 30 -6.90 -4.75 10.17
N THR A 31 -7.72 -4.03 9.41
CA THR A 31 -7.85 -4.24 7.97
C THR A 31 -6.68 -3.60 7.23
N LEU A 32 -6.46 -3.98 5.97
CA LEU A 32 -5.45 -3.32 5.13
C LEU A 32 -5.77 -1.83 4.93
N GLY A 33 -7.06 -1.47 4.83
CA GLY A 33 -7.49 -0.09 4.70
C GLY A 33 -7.14 0.74 5.94
N GLN A 34 -7.42 0.22 7.13
CA GLN A 34 -7.02 0.86 8.39
C GLN A 34 -5.50 0.99 8.52
N ALA A 35 -4.74 -0.07 8.18
CA ALA A 35 -3.29 -0.01 8.19
C ALA A 35 -2.73 1.07 7.24
N ALA A 36 -3.33 1.23 6.06
CA ALA A 36 -2.92 2.27 5.11
C ALA A 36 -3.20 3.69 5.62
N LEU A 37 -4.33 3.92 6.29
CA LEU A 37 -4.64 5.21 6.92
C LEU A 37 -3.67 5.52 8.07
N LEU A 38 -3.40 4.54 8.93
CA LEU A 38 -2.45 4.68 10.03
C LEU A 38 -1.02 4.91 9.54
N TRP A 39 -0.63 4.28 8.43
CA TRP A 39 0.67 4.53 7.79
C TRP A 39 0.81 5.98 7.31
N LEU A 40 -0.23 6.54 6.68
CA LEU A 40 -0.24 7.96 6.30
C LEU A 40 -0.16 8.89 7.53
N LEU A 41 -0.86 8.55 8.61
CA LEU A 41 -0.87 9.32 9.85
C LEU A 41 0.42 9.20 10.68
N ALA A 42 1.28 8.22 10.39
CA ALA A 42 2.58 8.10 11.03
C ALA A 42 3.54 9.23 10.60
N GLU A 43 3.32 9.79 9.41
CA GLU A 43 4.10 10.92 8.90
C GLU A 43 3.73 12.21 9.66
N LYS A 44 4.72 12.82 10.33
CA LYS A 44 4.51 13.97 11.22
C LYS A 44 3.95 15.21 10.52
N THR A 45 4.12 15.31 9.21
CA THR A 45 3.59 16.41 8.40
C THR A 45 2.13 16.21 7.99
N VAL A 46 1.56 15.02 8.19
CA VAL A 46 0.16 14.69 7.89
C VAL A 46 -0.71 14.96 9.12
N ALA A 47 -1.67 15.87 8.99
CA ALA A 47 -2.61 16.19 10.07
C ALA A 47 -3.87 15.30 10.07
N SER A 48 -4.30 14.83 8.89
CA SER A 48 -5.50 13.98 8.74
C SER A 48 -5.50 13.21 7.43
N THR A 49 -6.29 12.14 7.38
CA THR A 49 -6.52 11.31 6.19
C THR A 49 -8.01 11.25 5.86
N LEU A 50 -8.36 11.36 4.58
CA LEU A 50 -9.74 11.34 4.10
C LEU A 50 -9.93 10.18 3.11
N PRO A 51 -10.34 8.98 3.57
CA PRO A 51 -10.67 7.89 2.66
C PRO A 51 -11.94 8.20 1.88
N ASN A 52 -12.03 7.66 0.66
CA ASN A 52 -13.30 7.63 -0.06
C ASN A 52 -14.16 6.50 0.52
N ILE A 53 -15.33 6.86 1.05
CA ILE A 53 -16.27 5.93 1.68
C ILE A 53 -17.46 5.75 0.75
N TYR A 54 -17.74 4.51 0.37
CA TYR A 54 -18.80 4.20 -0.60
C TYR A 54 -20.04 3.55 0.04
N ASN A 55 -19.91 3.01 1.24
CA ASN A 55 -20.98 2.33 1.96
C ASN A 55 -20.81 2.44 3.47
N GLU A 56 -21.84 2.02 4.20
CA GLU A 56 -21.86 2.05 5.66
C GLU A 56 -20.82 1.12 6.29
N GLU A 57 -20.55 -0.04 5.69
CA GLU A 57 -19.55 -0.98 6.18
C GLU A 57 -18.14 -0.35 6.24
N GLN A 58 -17.75 0.38 5.19
CA GLN A 58 -16.49 1.12 5.15
C GLN A 58 -16.47 2.30 6.13
N LEU A 59 -17.62 2.96 6.33
CA LEU A 59 -17.72 4.01 7.33
C LEU A 59 -17.42 3.44 8.71
N ILE A 60 -18.05 2.33 9.07
CA ILE A 60 -17.82 1.64 10.35
C ILE A 60 -16.36 1.21 10.45
N GLU A 61 -15.83 0.52 9.43
CA GLU A 61 -14.44 0.09 9.36
C GLU A 61 -13.47 1.23 9.67
N PHE A 62 -13.58 2.39 9.01
CA PHE A 62 -12.62 3.49 9.20
C PHE A 62 -12.85 4.32 10.46
N THR A 63 -13.90 4.05 11.23
CA THR A 63 -14.13 4.69 12.53
C THR A 63 -13.65 3.88 13.72
N GLU A 64 -13.32 2.59 13.52
CA GLU A 64 -12.78 1.76 14.59
C GLU A 64 -11.39 2.23 15.01
N ASP A 65 -11.17 2.36 16.32
CA ASP A 65 -9.86 2.63 16.88
C ASP A 65 -9.00 1.36 16.77
N LYS A 66 -7.80 1.51 16.18
CA LYS A 66 -6.86 0.43 15.94
C LYS A 66 -5.47 0.87 16.38
N PRO A 67 -4.62 -0.05 16.86
CA PRO A 67 -3.28 0.30 17.30
C PRO A 67 -2.48 0.93 16.15
N TYR A 68 -1.71 1.99 16.42
CA TYR A 68 -0.76 2.57 15.47
C TYR A 68 0.29 1.54 15.02
N LEU A 69 0.84 1.72 13.82
CA LEU A 69 1.95 0.89 13.35
C LEU A 69 3.17 1.06 14.26
N SER A 70 3.85 -0.04 14.58
CA SER A 70 5.12 0.02 15.30
C SER A 70 6.24 0.55 14.41
N GLU A 71 7.35 1.00 15.02
CA GLU A 71 8.53 1.41 14.27
C GLU A 71 9.06 0.29 13.37
N ASP A 72 9.06 -0.96 13.87
CA ASP A 72 9.47 -2.13 13.10
C ASP A 72 8.56 -2.38 11.89
N GLU A 73 7.25 -2.17 12.04
CA GLU A 73 6.29 -2.27 10.94
C GLU A 73 6.55 -1.19 9.89
N LEU A 74 6.78 0.06 10.31
CA LEU A 74 7.07 1.19 9.43
C LEU A 74 8.38 1.00 8.66
N GLN A 75 9.46 0.63 9.35
CA GLN A 75 10.76 0.31 8.77
C GLN A 75 10.64 -0.78 7.72
N ARG A 76 9.87 -1.84 8.00
CA ARG A 76 9.66 -2.94 7.06
C ARG A 76 8.86 -2.53 5.82
N VAL A 77 7.90 -1.61 5.94
CA VAL A 77 7.19 -1.05 4.78
C VAL A 77 8.16 -0.25 3.90
N GLU A 78 9.06 0.51 4.49
CA GLU A 78 10.09 1.28 3.76
C GLU A 78 11.07 0.37 3.01
N GLU A 79 11.57 -0.69 3.67
CA GLU A 79 12.41 -1.72 3.05
C GLU A 79 11.70 -2.36 1.86
N LEU A 80 10.44 -2.80 2.05
CA LEU A 80 9.64 -3.35 0.96
C LEU A 80 9.46 -2.36 -0.17
N PHE A 81 9.21 -1.08 0.12
CA PHE A 81 9.07 -0.08 -0.92
C PHE A 81 10.35 0.07 -1.75
N SER A 82 11.51 0.11 -1.09
CA SER A 82 12.82 0.22 -1.74
C SER A 82 13.12 -0.96 -2.68
N GLU A 83 12.67 -2.16 -2.32
CA GLU A 83 12.84 -3.39 -3.09
C GLU A 83 11.66 -3.71 -4.03
N ASN A 84 10.81 -2.73 -4.33
CA ASN A 84 9.60 -2.92 -5.16
C ASN A 84 8.68 -4.05 -4.65
N PHE A 85 8.65 -4.23 -3.33
CA PHE A 85 7.90 -5.25 -2.58
C PHE A 85 8.31 -6.68 -2.94
N GLY A 86 9.56 -6.87 -3.40
CA GLY A 86 10.06 -8.16 -3.86
C GLY A 86 9.38 -8.67 -5.14
N VAL A 87 8.68 -7.80 -5.87
CA VAL A 87 7.99 -8.16 -7.11
C VAL A 87 8.84 -7.81 -8.32
N GLU A 88 9.29 -8.83 -9.04
CA GLU A 88 9.84 -8.67 -10.38
C GLU A 88 8.74 -8.21 -11.34
N GLU A 89 8.97 -7.08 -12.02
CA GLU A 89 8.09 -6.57 -13.06
C GLU A 89 8.67 -6.88 -14.42
N ASP A 90 7.83 -7.41 -15.33
CA ASP A 90 8.20 -7.53 -16.74
C ASP A 90 8.61 -6.15 -17.29
N PRO A 91 9.62 -6.08 -18.18
CA PRO A 91 10.08 -4.81 -18.73
C PRO A 91 8.90 -4.05 -19.35
N CYS A 92 8.58 -2.90 -18.75
CA CYS A 92 7.53 -2.05 -19.27
C CYS A 92 8.08 -1.37 -20.53
N ASN A 93 7.53 -1.71 -21.71
CA ASN A 93 7.79 -0.94 -22.91
C ASN A 93 7.11 0.43 -22.78
N PHE A 94 7.82 1.38 -22.15
CA PHE A 94 7.42 2.77 -22.17
C PHE A 94 7.49 3.28 -23.60
N LYS A 95 6.45 4.02 -24.02
CA LYS A 95 6.48 4.72 -25.30
C LYS A 95 7.24 6.03 -25.06
N GLY A 96 8.48 6.13 -25.54
CA GLY A 96 9.37 7.29 -25.34
C GLY A 96 10.51 7.02 -24.35
N THR A 97 11.34 8.04 -24.07
CA THR A 97 12.57 8.00 -23.24
C THR A 97 12.33 8.00 -21.72
N MET A 98 11.16 7.59 -21.23
CA MET A 98 10.93 7.51 -19.78
C MET A 98 11.57 6.25 -19.21
N GLU A 99 12.65 6.44 -18.44
CA GLU A 99 13.22 5.43 -17.54
C GLU A 99 12.66 5.64 -16.13
N ARG A 100 12.52 4.55 -15.37
CA ARG A 100 12.14 4.63 -13.96
C ARG A 100 13.35 5.12 -13.16
N GLU A 101 13.25 6.27 -12.50
CA GLU A 101 14.22 6.64 -11.47
C GLU A 101 14.16 5.57 -10.37
N THR A 102 15.27 4.89 -10.14
CA THR A 102 15.47 4.07 -8.95
C THR A 102 15.33 4.98 -7.73
N ALA A 103 14.46 4.61 -6.79
CA ALA A 103 14.36 5.32 -5.51
C ALA A 103 15.75 5.31 -4.86
N ALA A 104 16.24 6.51 -4.53
CA ALA A 104 17.56 6.74 -3.93
C ALA A 104 17.57 6.44 -2.43
#